data_AF-A0A522ASH0-F1
#
_entry.id   AF-A0A522ASH0-F1
#
_cell.length_a   1.000
_cell.length_b   1.000
_cell.length_c   1.000
_cell.angle_alpha   90.00
_cell.angle_beta   90.00
_cell.angle_gamma   90.00
#
_symmetry.space_group_name_H-M   'P 1'
#
loop_
_entity.id
_entity.type
_entity.pdbx_description
1 polymer ?
#
loop_
_entity_poly.entity_id
_entity_poly.type
_entity_poly.pdbx_seq_one_letter_code
_entity_poly.pdbx_strand_id
1 'polypeptide(L)'
;MRIARSLLVSVAILLASTLSALAQTGPIYCNGTGSAFPTSATTTKVINKVATGTGRTFICGWHVHAAGGSIQLVYGTQTTTPCDTGQVVISPLYPAAAVGDDQSSNWRGVLVPNGNDVCVVTGAGTTSAEALAYFAQQ
;
A
#
# COMPACT_ATOMS: atom_id res chain seq x y z
N MET A 1 30.54 54.93 -23.36
CA MET A 1 30.76 54.91 -21.90
C MET A 1 29.43 54.66 -21.21
N ARG A 2 29.36 53.61 -20.38
CA ARG A 2 28.37 53.32 -19.31
C ARG A 2 26.93 52.95 -19.75
N ILE A 3 26.19 52.02 -19.14
CA ILE A 3 26.38 50.98 -18.11
C ILE A 3 25.13 50.07 -18.24
N ALA A 4 25.29 48.78 -17.97
CA ALA A 4 24.28 47.72 -17.84
C ALA A 4 23.06 48.07 -16.95
N ARG A 5 21.88 47.52 -17.28
CA ARG A 5 20.68 47.25 -16.46
C ARG A 5 19.58 46.81 -17.45
N SER A 6 18.89 45.68 -17.40
CA SER A 6 18.56 44.74 -16.34
C SER A 6 18.13 43.45 -17.04
N LEU A 7 18.88 42.36 -16.88
CA LEU A 7 18.54 41.05 -17.44
C LEU A 7 18.23 40.09 -16.28
N LEU A 8 17.17 40.39 -15.51
CA LEU A 8 16.90 39.67 -14.26
C LEU A 8 15.42 39.68 -13.87
N VAL A 9 14.49 39.37 -14.78
CA VAL A 9 13.13 38.99 -14.36
C VAL A 9 12.55 38.04 -15.40
N SER A 10 12.62 36.72 -15.16
CA SER A 10 11.71 35.70 -15.75
C SER A 10 11.99 34.27 -15.26
N VAL A 11 13.00 34.04 -14.42
CA VAL A 11 13.14 32.75 -13.69
C VAL A 11 12.26 32.78 -12.44
N ALA A 12 10.94 32.77 -12.63
CA ALA A 12 9.99 32.70 -11.52
C ALA A 12 8.63 32.06 -11.91
N ILE A 13 8.60 31.22 -12.95
CA ILE A 13 7.43 30.39 -13.26
C ILE A 13 7.83 28.93 -13.07
N LEU A 14 8.12 28.55 -11.83
CA LEU A 14 8.43 27.15 -11.48
C LEU A 14 8.01 26.74 -10.06
N LEU A 15 7.15 27.51 -9.39
CA LEU A 15 6.71 27.20 -8.01
C LEU A 15 5.21 27.43 -7.79
N ALA A 16 4.35 26.75 -8.55
CA ALA A 16 2.91 26.76 -8.24
C ALA A 16 2.20 25.42 -8.49
N SER A 17 2.92 24.31 -8.47
CA SER A 17 2.34 22.97 -8.33
C SER A 17 2.55 22.46 -6.90
N THR A 18 2.23 23.29 -5.90
CA THR A 18 2.04 22.79 -4.54
C THR A 18 0.84 21.85 -4.56
N LEU A 19 1.15 20.58 -4.38
CA LEU A 19 0.25 19.47 -4.13
C LEU A 19 -0.98 19.94 -3.33
N SER A 20 -2.16 19.88 -3.96
CA SER A 20 -3.41 19.72 -3.22
C SER A 20 -3.48 18.28 -2.71
N ALA A 21 -2.62 17.93 -1.74
CA ALA A 21 -2.88 16.80 -0.88
C ALA A 21 -3.94 17.27 0.12
N LEU A 22 -5.21 17.22 -0.28
CA LEU A 22 -6.29 17.30 0.69
C LEU A 22 -6.11 16.10 1.63
N ALA A 23 -5.60 16.39 2.83
CA ALA A 23 -5.65 15.46 3.94
C ALA A 23 -7.13 15.18 4.18
N GLN A 24 -7.55 13.96 3.90
CA GLN A 24 -8.92 13.56 4.07
C GLN A 24 -9.22 13.56 5.57
N THR A 25 -9.95 14.58 6.02
CA THR A 25 -10.33 14.78 7.41
C THR A 25 -11.72 14.17 7.61
N GLY A 26 -11.75 12.89 7.95
CA GLY A 26 -12.96 12.16 8.28
C GLY A 26 -12.66 10.71 8.68
N PRO A 27 -13.54 10.05 9.45
CA PRO A 27 -13.35 8.64 9.81
C PRO A 27 -13.33 7.76 8.55
N ILE A 28 -12.23 7.02 8.33
CA ILE A 28 -12.13 6.01 7.26
C ILE A 28 -12.90 4.77 7.71
N TYR A 29 -14.12 4.59 7.23
CA TYR A 29 -14.88 3.36 7.45
C TYR A 29 -14.53 2.32 6.40
N CYS A 30 -14.20 1.13 6.86
CA CYS A 30 -13.87 0.00 6.00
C CYS A 30 -15.15 -0.48 5.34
N ASN A 31 -15.14 -0.57 4.01
CA ASN A 31 -16.28 -0.96 3.20
C ASN A 31 -16.00 -2.20 2.34
N GLY A 32 -14.82 -2.80 2.47
CA GLY A 32 -14.43 -4.01 1.76
C GLY A 32 -13.42 -4.87 2.52
N THR A 33 -13.34 -6.12 2.09
CA THR A 33 -12.39 -7.11 2.59
C THR A 33 -11.78 -7.87 1.42
N GLY A 34 -10.46 -8.08 1.46
CA GLY A 34 -9.74 -8.95 0.55
C GLY A 34 -9.17 -10.15 1.32
N SER A 35 -9.02 -11.29 0.65
CA SER A 35 -8.54 -12.53 1.27
C SER A 35 -7.66 -13.35 0.33
N ALA A 36 -6.63 -14.01 0.87
CA ALA A 36 -5.83 -14.99 0.16
C ALA A 36 -5.44 -16.16 1.08
N PHE A 37 -5.39 -17.37 0.51
CA PHE A 37 -5.10 -18.61 1.23
C PHE A 37 -3.98 -19.42 0.55
N PRO A 38 -2.73 -18.89 0.48
CA PRO A 38 -1.64 -19.59 -0.17
C PRO A 38 -1.25 -20.88 0.59
N THR A 39 -0.93 -21.93 -0.17
CA THR A 39 -0.53 -23.25 0.36
C THR A 39 0.97 -23.53 0.18
N SER A 40 1.73 -22.53 -0.26
CA SER A 40 3.18 -22.61 -0.47
C SER A 40 3.80 -21.21 -0.39
N ALA A 41 5.13 -21.13 -0.50
CA ALA A 41 5.86 -19.87 -0.59
C ALA A 41 5.55 -19.15 -1.91
N THR A 42 4.92 -17.98 -1.84
CA THR A 42 4.46 -17.24 -3.02
C THR A 42 4.13 -15.78 -2.66
N THR A 43 3.92 -14.97 -3.69
CA THR A 43 3.25 -13.67 -3.55
C THR A 43 1.86 -13.78 -4.15
N THR A 44 0.83 -13.64 -3.31
CA THR A 44 -0.57 -13.78 -3.74
C THR A 44 -1.32 -12.48 -3.52
N LYS A 45 -2.09 -12.09 -4.54
CA LYS A 45 -2.92 -10.89 -4.46
C LYS A 45 -4.06 -11.07 -3.45
N VAL A 46 -4.26 -10.05 -2.61
CA VAL A 46 -5.33 -9.98 -1.59
C VAL A 46 -6.37 -8.93 -1.98
N ILE A 47 -5.93 -7.76 -2.47
CA ILE A 47 -6.81 -6.68 -2.95
C ILE A 47 -6.36 -6.29 -4.36
N ASN A 48 -7.32 -6.21 -5.29
CA ASN A 48 -7.07 -5.70 -6.64
C ASN A 48 -6.78 -4.19 -6.63
N LYS A 49 -5.84 -3.77 -7.47
CA LYS A 49 -5.56 -2.37 -7.73
C LYS A 49 -6.83 -1.63 -8.13
N VAL A 50 -7.04 -0.48 -7.51
CA VAL A 50 -8.00 0.51 -8.00
C VAL A 50 -7.37 1.22 -9.19
N ALA A 51 -8.11 1.35 -10.28
CA ALA A 51 -7.63 2.04 -11.47
C ALA A 51 -7.24 3.49 -11.14
N THR A 52 -6.26 4.02 -11.86
CA THR A 52 -5.84 5.41 -11.69
C THR A 52 -7.01 6.35 -12.01
N GLY A 53 -7.32 7.24 -11.08
CA GLY A 53 -8.37 8.26 -11.24
C GLY A 53 -9.77 7.89 -10.75
N THR A 54 -10.01 6.66 -10.27
CA THR A 54 -11.35 6.20 -9.85
C THR A 54 -11.53 6.06 -8.34
N GLY A 55 -10.49 6.30 -7.56
CA GLY A 55 -10.57 6.27 -6.09
C GLY A 55 -9.22 5.98 -5.43
N ARG A 56 -9.19 5.90 -4.11
CA ARG A 56 -8.04 5.56 -3.25
C ARG A 56 -8.37 4.34 -2.39
N THR A 57 -7.39 3.46 -2.18
CA THR A 57 -7.51 2.34 -1.24
C THR A 57 -6.78 2.67 0.06
N PHE A 58 -7.49 2.61 1.17
CA PHE A 58 -6.92 2.74 2.51
C PHE A 58 -7.04 1.42 3.25
N ILE A 59 -5.93 0.92 3.80
CA ILE A 59 -5.98 -0.23 4.71
C ILE A 59 -6.52 0.25 6.05
N CYS A 60 -7.47 -0.52 6.56
CA CYS A 60 -8.07 -0.33 7.86
C CYS A 60 -7.50 -1.25 8.93
N GLY A 61 -7.06 -2.42 8.51
CA GLY A 61 -6.65 -3.49 9.40
C GLY A 61 -6.46 -4.77 8.61
N TRP A 62 -5.97 -5.79 9.30
CA TRP A 62 -5.60 -7.05 8.68
C TRP A 62 -5.54 -8.18 9.71
N HIS A 63 -5.55 -9.40 9.19
CA HIS A 63 -5.29 -10.63 9.91
C HIS A 63 -4.40 -11.51 9.05
N VAL A 64 -3.34 -12.07 9.62
CA VAL A 64 -2.42 -12.98 8.94
C VAL A 64 -2.07 -14.15 9.84
N HIS A 65 -1.98 -15.33 9.25
CA HIS A 65 -1.55 -16.55 9.92
C HIS A 65 -0.82 -17.43 8.92
N ALA A 66 0.27 -18.07 9.34
CA ALA A 66 0.97 -19.06 8.53
C ALA A 66 1.35 -20.26 9.38
N ALA A 67 0.95 -21.47 8.98
CA ALA A 67 1.30 -22.70 9.68
C ALA A 67 2.79 -23.07 9.50
N GLY A 68 3.44 -22.55 8.46
CA GLY A 68 4.87 -22.68 8.21
C GLY A 68 5.40 -21.45 7.45
N GLY A 69 6.71 -21.28 7.38
CA GLY A 69 7.33 -20.12 6.72
C GLY A 69 6.96 -18.77 7.37
N SER A 70 7.29 -17.66 6.73
CA SER A 70 6.88 -16.33 7.20
C SER A 70 5.69 -15.79 6.40
N ILE A 71 5.00 -14.77 6.92
CA ILE A 71 3.89 -14.11 6.23
C ILE A 71 3.92 -12.59 6.45
N GLN A 72 3.61 -11.83 5.41
CA GLN A 72 3.55 -10.37 5.47
C GLN A 72 2.59 -9.81 4.43
N LEU A 73 1.84 -8.76 4.79
CA LEU A 73 1.07 -7.94 3.85
C LEU A 73 1.91 -6.77 3.33
N VAL A 74 1.86 -6.57 2.02
CA VAL A 74 2.60 -5.53 1.30
C VAL A 74 1.76 -4.97 0.15
N TYR A 75 2.17 -3.82 -0.38
CA TYR A 75 1.76 -3.40 -1.73
C TYR A 75 3.00 -3.15 -2.60
N GLY A 76 2.92 -3.43 -3.90
CA GLY A 76 4.01 -3.17 -4.84
C GLY A 76 4.02 -1.75 -5.39
N THR A 77 5.10 -1.37 -6.08
CA THR A 77 5.21 -0.06 -6.76
C THR A 77 5.08 -0.14 -8.28
N GLN A 78 4.97 -1.34 -8.86
CA GLN A 78 4.78 -1.57 -10.30
C GLN A 78 3.55 -2.44 -10.60
N THR A 79 2.94 -2.24 -11.76
CA THR A 79 1.60 -2.73 -12.11
C THR A 79 1.55 -4.01 -12.95
N THR A 80 2.70 -4.51 -13.41
CA THR A 80 2.82 -5.60 -14.40
C THR A 80 2.59 -6.99 -13.82
N THR A 81 2.89 -7.17 -12.55
CA THR A 81 2.95 -8.44 -11.83
C THR A 81 2.57 -8.16 -10.37
N PRO A 82 1.78 -9.02 -9.71
CA PRO A 82 1.31 -8.73 -8.35
C PRO A 82 2.47 -8.45 -7.39
N CYS A 83 2.53 -7.22 -6.87
CA CYS A 83 3.49 -6.77 -5.87
C CYS A 83 4.99 -6.99 -6.19
N ASP A 84 5.37 -6.93 -7.47
CA ASP A 84 6.63 -7.52 -7.96
C ASP A 84 7.91 -6.75 -7.62
N THR A 85 7.86 -5.43 -7.44
CA THR A 85 9.06 -4.64 -7.09
C THR A 85 8.75 -3.51 -6.12
N GLY A 86 9.77 -3.11 -5.34
CA GLY A 86 9.71 -1.97 -4.42
C GLY A 86 8.58 -2.07 -3.38
N GLN A 87 8.36 -3.27 -2.84
CA GLN A 87 7.28 -3.52 -1.90
C GLN A 87 7.33 -2.58 -0.70
N VAL A 88 6.18 -1.99 -0.38
CA VAL A 88 5.99 -1.24 0.86
C VAL A 88 5.21 -2.12 1.82
N VAL A 89 5.75 -2.22 3.03
CA VAL A 89 5.24 -3.06 4.10
C VAL A 89 3.95 -2.47 4.68
N ILE A 90 2.91 -3.30 4.80
CA ILE A 90 1.64 -2.97 5.46
C ILE A 90 1.56 -3.61 6.86
N SER A 91 2.08 -4.83 7.04
CA SER A 91 2.13 -5.51 8.33
C SER A 91 3.56 -5.84 8.74
N PRO A 92 3.86 -6.04 10.03
CA PRO A 92 5.09 -6.73 10.44
C PRO A 92 5.26 -8.07 9.71
N LEU A 93 6.51 -8.54 9.64
CA LEU A 93 6.82 -9.89 9.19
C LEU A 93 6.52 -10.87 10.32
N TYR A 94 5.54 -11.76 10.12
CA TYR A 94 5.19 -12.79 11.09
C TYR A 94 5.95 -14.08 10.76
N PRO A 95 6.64 -14.69 11.74
CA PRO A 95 7.33 -15.96 11.54
C PRO A 95 6.34 -17.15 11.53
N ALA A 96 6.88 -18.36 11.33
CA ALA A 96 6.08 -19.59 11.27
C ALA A 96 5.26 -19.82 12.54
N ALA A 97 4.02 -20.28 12.34
CA ALA A 97 3.01 -20.51 13.37
C ALA A 97 2.62 -19.26 14.17
N ALA A 98 3.04 -18.07 13.74
CA ALA A 98 2.58 -16.82 14.35
C ALA A 98 1.26 -16.37 13.71
N VAL A 99 0.40 -15.84 14.57
CA VAL A 99 -0.82 -15.13 14.18
C VAL A 99 -0.58 -13.66 14.43
N GLY A 100 -0.98 -12.83 13.47
CA GLY A 100 -0.99 -11.39 13.59
C GLY A 100 -2.35 -10.84 13.25
N ASP A 101 -2.86 -9.95 14.07
CA ASP A 101 -4.03 -9.14 13.77
C ASP A 101 -3.79 -7.71 14.22
N ASP A 102 -4.23 -6.77 13.38
CA ASP A 102 -4.29 -5.38 13.79
C ASP A 102 -5.51 -4.72 13.17
N GLN A 103 -6.41 -4.27 14.03
CA GLN A 103 -7.57 -3.44 13.67
C GLN A 103 -7.53 -2.08 14.40
N SER A 104 -6.38 -1.75 15.00
CA SER A 104 -6.21 -0.52 15.76
C SER A 104 -6.20 0.70 14.84
N SER A 105 -6.49 1.86 15.41
CA SER A 105 -6.39 3.14 14.70
C SER A 105 -4.98 3.46 14.18
N ASN A 106 -3.95 2.73 14.63
CA ASN A 106 -2.56 3.01 14.29
C ASN A 106 -2.19 2.56 12.86
N TRP A 107 -2.89 1.55 12.31
CA TRP A 107 -2.71 1.09 10.92
C TRP A 107 -3.85 1.50 9.99
N ARG A 108 -4.93 2.06 10.55
CA ARG A 108 -5.98 2.71 9.76
C ARG A 108 -5.37 3.90 9.02
N GLY A 109 -5.43 3.84 7.70
CA GLY A 109 -5.01 4.94 6.83
C GLY A 109 -3.69 4.72 6.09
N VAL A 110 -3.11 3.50 6.12
CA VAL A 110 -2.07 3.16 5.14
C VAL A 110 -2.68 3.28 3.74
N LEU A 111 -2.29 4.33 3.03
CA LEU A 111 -2.73 4.60 1.67
C LEU A 111 -1.97 3.70 0.71
N VAL A 112 -2.71 2.85 0.00
CA VAL A 112 -2.18 2.10 -1.14
C VAL A 112 -2.35 3.00 -2.38
N PRO A 113 -1.25 3.42 -3.03
CA PRO A 113 -1.34 4.28 -4.20
C PRO A 113 -2.14 3.61 -5.33
N ASN A 114 -2.84 4.43 -6.10
CA ASN A 114 -3.67 3.95 -7.21
C ASN A 114 -2.82 3.18 -8.23
N GLY A 115 -3.39 2.13 -8.81
CA GLY A 115 -2.68 1.23 -9.70
C GLY A 115 -1.88 0.12 -9.00
N ASN A 116 -1.76 0.15 -7.66
CA ASN A 116 -1.03 -0.87 -6.91
C ASN A 116 -1.97 -1.91 -6.31
N ASP A 117 -1.58 -3.18 -6.42
CA ASP A 117 -2.24 -4.30 -5.75
C ASP A 117 -1.73 -4.42 -4.30
N VAL A 118 -2.55 -4.99 -3.42
CA VAL A 118 -2.11 -5.47 -2.10
C VAL A 118 -1.93 -6.97 -2.18
N CYS A 119 -0.84 -7.48 -1.64
CA CYS A 119 -0.52 -8.89 -1.65
C CYS A 119 -0.10 -9.37 -0.27
N VAL A 120 -0.27 -10.66 -0.08
CA VAL A 120 0.43 -11.42 0.95
C VAL A 120 1.67 -12.05 0.33
N VAL A 121 2.80 -11.92 1.01
CA VAL A 121 4.05 -12.60 0.69
C VAL A 121 4.28 -13.67 1.74
N THR A 122 4.46 -14.91 1.29
CA THR A 122 4.76 -16.05 2.16
C THR A 122 6.19 -16.55 1.91
N GLY A 123 6.89 -16.86 3.00
CA GLY A 123 8.27 -17.32 2.98
C GLY A 123 8.42 -18.82 2.69
N ALA A 124 9.66 -19.25 2.42
CA ALA A 124 9.99 -20.66 2.25
C ALA A 124 9.53 -21.51 3.46
N GLY A 125 9.04 -22.73 3.19
CA GLY A 125 8.51 -23.62 4.23
C GLY A 125 7.04 -23.36 4.60
N THR A 126 6.36 -22.42 3.95
CA THR A 126 4.90 -22.25 4.09
C THR A 126 4.16 -23.48 3.57
N THR A 127 3.27 -24.04 4.38
CA THR A 127 2.43 -25.20 4.05
C THR A 127 0.94 -24.84 4.01
N SER A 128 0.55 -23.85 4.81
CA SER A 128 -0.71 -23.13 4.69
C SER A 128 -0.56 -21.74 5.28
N ALA A 129 -1.28 -20.80 4.71
CA ALA A 129 -1.34 -19.42 5.17
C ALA A 129 -2.72 -18.83 4.88
N GLU A 130 -3.10 -17.88 5.71
CA GLU A 130 -4.31 -17.08 5.59
C GLU A 130 -3.93 -15.61 5.72
N ALA A 131 -4.43 -14.79 4.82
CA ALA A 131 -4.33 -13.34 4.91
C ALA A 131 -5.69 -12.71 4.60
N LEU A 132 -6.13 -11.83 5.50
CA LEU A 132 -7.31 -10.99 5.36
C LEU A 132 -6.87 -9.54 5.47
N ALA A 133 -7.37 -8.69 4.58
CA ALA A 133 -7.13 -7.25 4.63
C ALA A 133 -8.47 -6.52 4.56
N TYR A 134 -8.74 -5.68 5.56
CA TYR A 134 -9.91 -4.80 5.60
C TYR A 134 -9.52 -3.45 5.00
N PHE A 135 -10.35 -2.93 4.11
CA PHE A 135 -10.03 -1.70 3.39
C PHE A 135 -11.23 -0.79 3.19
N ALA A 136 -10.93 0.48 2.91
CA ALA A 136 -11.87 1.46 2.40
C ALA A 136 -11.44 1.85 0.99
N GLN A 137 -12.36 1.73 0.02
CA GLN A 137 -12.22 2.29 -1.32
C GLN A 137 -13.14 3.49 -1.46
N GLN A 138 -12.58 4.61 -1.91
CA GLN A 138 -13.29 5.89 -2.06
C GLN A 138 -12.90 6.61 -3.33
#